data_AF-A0A949ET83-F1
#
_entry.id   AF-A0A949ET83-F1
#
_cell.length_a   1.000
_cell.length_b   1.000
_cell.length_c   1.000
_cell.angle_alpha   90.00
_cell.angle_beta   90.00
_cell.angle_gamma   90.00
#
_symmetry.space_group_name_H-M   'P 1'
#
loop_
_entity.id
_entity.type
_entity.pdbx_description
1 polymer ?
#
loop_
_entity_poly.entity_id
_entity_poly.type
_entity_poly.pdbx_seq_one_letter_code
_entity_poly.pdbx_strand_id
1 'polypeptide(L)'
;MADVGGAPYDSEPVMTGVAGEPYDTERILTVPNILSFIRLAGMPLFLWLLLVREADLWAVAVLAIGGATDWLDGYLARSWHQRSRLGQVLDPMADRLYILATLVGLAIREIVPWWLVVLLAARDLVMATTIWPALRRRGFASLPVHFLGKAATFSLLYAFPLVLLGSGSGFWPELAKVIGWACVIWGAALYWWSGLLYLGQGAELVRRFPLEADSTRAIADSETKHR
;
A
#
# COMPACT_ATOMS: atom_id res chain seq x y z
N MET A 1 -52.57 -23.50 3.71
CA MET A 1 -52.30 -22.68 2.49
C MET A 1 -51.01 -21.93 2.77
N ALA A 2 -49.96 -22.37 2.08
CA ALA A 2 -48.56 -21.92 2.03
C ALA A 2 -47.99 -21.02 3.13
N ASP A 3 -47.18 -21.66 3.98
CA ASP A 3 -45.83 -21.27 4.38
C ASP A 3 -45.12 -20.36 3.34
N VAL A 4 -44.75 -19.15 3.76
CA VAL A 4 -43.81 -18.28 3.02
C VAL A 4 -42.54 -18.26 3.84
N GLY A 5 -41.61 -19.11 3.42
CA GLY A 5 -40.35 -19.37 4.09
C GLY A 5 -39.57 -18.10 4.38
N GLY A 6 -39.28 -17.88 5.67
CA GLY A 6 -38.13 -17.10 6.09
C GLY A 6 -36.89 -17.82 5.60
N ALA A 7 -36.24 -17.28 4.58
CA ALA A 7 -34.90 -17.71 4.21
C ALA A 7 -33.99 -17.60 5.45
N PRO A 8 -33.25 -18.66 5.82
CA PRO A 8 -32.28 -18.56 6.89
C PRO A 8 -31.22 -17.55 6.43
N TYR A 9 -31.05 -16.50 7.21
CA TYR A 9 -29.93 -15.58 7.10
C TYR A 9 -28.69 -16.32 7.63
N ASP A 10 -28.21 -17.32 6.88
CA ASP A 10 -26.90 -17.94 7.06
C ASP A 10 -25.79 -17.00 6.54
N SER A 11 -25.94 -15.68 6.72
CA SER A 11 -24.78 -14.83 6.58
C SER A 11 -24.01 -14.97 7.87
N GLU A 12 -22.91 -15.71 7.83
CA GLU A 12 -21.89 -15.61 8.86
C GLU A 12 -21.66 -14.12 9.17
N PRO A 13 -21.52 -13.74 10.46
CA PRO A 13 -21.34 -12.35 10.83
C PRO A 13 -20.12 -11.80 10.09
N VAL A 14 -20.36 -10.87 9.16
CA VAL A 14 -19.29 -10.17 8.45
C VAL A 14 -18.53 -9.35 9.48
N MET A 15 -17.40 -9.89 9.92
CA MET A 15 -16.55 -9.22 10.89
C MET A 15 -15.92 -8.00 10.23
N THR A 16 -16.17 -6.81 10.78
CA THR A 16 -15.73 -5.55 10.22
C THR A 16 -14.43 -5.10 10.88
N GLY A 17 -13.39 -4.99 10.06
CA GLY A 17 -12.02 -4.77 10.49
C GLY A 17 -11.65 -3.30 10.62
N VAL A 18 -10.35 -3.04 10.62
CA VAL A 18 -9.87 -1.66 10.50
C VAL A 18 -10.41 -1.12 9.19
N ALA A 19 -10.95 0.11 9.22
CA ALA A 19 -11.56 0.70 8.04
C ALA A 19 -12.81 -0.05 7.51
N GLY A 20 -13.58 -0.74 8.35
CA GLY A 20 -14.87 -1.31 7.94
C GLY A 20 -14.78 -2.40 6.86
N GLU A 21 -13.55 -2.82 6.51
CA GLU A 21 -13.28 -3.83 5.51
C GLU A 21 -13.60 -5.22 6.10
N PRO A 22 -14.31 -6.10 5.36
CA PRO A 22 -14.56 -7.47 5.78
C PRO A 22 -13.24 -8.20 6.08
N TYR A 23 -13.18 -8.89 7.21
CA TYR A 23 -12.15 -9.89 7.50
C TYR A 23 -12.79 -11.23 7.86
N ASP A 24 -12.06 -12.31 7.58
CA ASP A 24 -12.58 -13.67 7.68
C ASP A 24 -12.14 -14.36 8.98
N THR A 25 -11.04 -13.91 9.60
CA THR A 25 -10.56 -14.53 10.85
C THR A 25 -9.79 -13.58 11.77
N GLU A 26 -9.84 -13.84 13.08
CA GLU A 26 -8.97 -13.18 14.07
C GLU A 26 -7.60 -13.87 14.22
N ARG A 27 -7.41 -15.03 13.58
CA ARG A 27 -6.16 -15.78 13.65
C ARG A 27 -5.02 -14.96 13.06
N ILE A 28 -3.94 -14.87 13.84
CA ILE A 28 -2.71 -14.15 13.47
C ILE A 28 -1.86 -15.00 12.50
N LEU A 29 -1.94 -16.32 12.59
CA LEU A 29 -1.26 -17.26 11.71
C LEU A 29 -2.16 -17.64 10.53
N THR A 30 -2.17 -16.80 9.50
CA THR A 30 -2.74 -17.12 8.19
C THR A 30 -1.61 -17.21 7.16
N VAL A 31 -1.85 -17.89 6.04
CA VAL A 31 -0.85 -17.98 4.95
C VAL A 31 -0.40 -16.59 4.49
N PRO A 32 -1.30 -15.59 4.27
CA PRO A 32 -0.89 -14.23 3.92
C PRO A 32 0.00 -13.57 4.97
N ASN A 33 -0.34 -13.68 6.27
CA ASN A 33 0.47 -13.06 7.32
C ASN A 33 1.88 -13.66 7.40
N ILE A 34 2.03 -14.97 7.24
CA ILE A 34 3.34 -15.63 7.22
C ILE A 34 4.19 -15.08 6.08
N LEU A 35 3.60 -14.87 4.91
CA LEU A 35 4.28 -14.33 3.74
C LEU A 35 4.72 -12.87 3.97
N SER A 36 3.88 -12.05 4.61
CA SER A 36 4.24 -10.70 5.07
C SER A 36 5.38 -10.71 6.09
N PHE A 37 5.39 -11.65 7.04
CA PHE A 37 6.48 -11.81 8.01
C PHE A 37 7.79 -12.23 7.34
N ILE A 38 7.74 -13.18 6.40
CA ILE A 38 8.92 -13.60 5.62
C ILE A 38 9.50 -12.41 4.86
N ARG A 39 8.66 -11.54 4.30
CA ARG A 39 9.09 -10.33 3.60
C ARG A 39 9.74 -9.32 4.53
N LEU A 40 9.14 -9.09 5.70
CA LEU A 40 9.72 -8.25 6.75
C LEU A 40 11.09 -8.77 7.21
N ALA A 41 11.25 -10.09 7.32
CA ALA A 41 12.53 -10.72 7.63
C ALA A 41 13.50 -10.71 6.43
N GLY A 42 12.99 -10.76 5.20
CA GLY A 42 13.76 -10.66 3.96
C GLY A 42 14.36 -9.28 3.74
N MET A 43 13.74 -8.21 4.27
CA MET A 43 14.24 -6.84 4.18
C MET A 43 15.64 -6.64 4.81
N PRO A 44 15.89 -6.98 6.09
CA PRO A 44 17.23 -6.85 6.66
C PRO A 44 18.24 -7.78 5.97
N LEU A 45 17.80 -8.96 5.52
CA LEU A 45 18.64 -9.86 4.72
C LEU A 45 19.06 -9.20 3.39
N PHE A 46 18.12 -8.59 2.68
CA PHE A 46 18.39 -7.84 1.46
C PHE A 46 19.39 -6.70 1.71
N LEU A 47 19.16 -5.87 2.74
CA LEU A 47 20.05 -4.76 3.08
C LEU A 47 21.45 -5.26 3.43
N TRP A 48 21.55 -6.36 4.18
CA TRP A 48 22.84 -6.97 4.51
C TRP A 48 23.56 -7.51 3.26
N LEU A 49 22.83 -8.20 2.38
CA LEU A 49 23.38 -8.70 1.12
C LEU A 49 23.87 -7.58 0.21
N LEU A 50 23.10 -6.49 0.12
CA LEU A 50 23.40 -5.35 -0.74
C LEU A 50 24.54 -4.49 -0.19
N LEU A 51 24.51 -4.15 1.11
CA LEU A 51 25.39 -3.15 1.69
C LEU A 51 26.65 -3.73 2.33
N VAL A 52 26.59 -4.95 2.86
CA VAL A 52 27.71 -5.57 3.58
C VAL A 52 28.40 -6.61 2.72
N ARG A 53 27.62 -7.53 2.14
CA ARG A 53 28.18 -8.64 1.35
C ARG A 53 28.48 -8.25 -0.09
N GLU A 54 27.90 -7.15 -0.57
CA GLU A 54 27.92 -6.68 -1.96
C GLU A 54 27.58 -7.78 -2.96
N ALA A 55 26.63 -8.63 -2.59
CA ALA A 55 26.18 -9.77 -3.37
C ALA A 55 24.92 -9.40 -4.16
N ASP A 56 25.07 -8.55 -5.17
CA ASP A 56 23.97 -7.98 -5.96
C ASP A 56 23.01 -9.05 -6.50
N LEU A 57 23.53 -10.18 -7.00
CA LEU A 57 22.70 -11.26 -7.55
C LEU A 57 21.80 -11.91 -6.49
N TRP A 58 22.32 -12.07 -5.26
CA TRP A 58 21.54 -12.60 -4.14
C TRP A 58 20.56 -11.56 -3.60
N ALA A 59 20.94 -10.29 -3.57
CA ALA A 59 20.04 -9.20 -3.22
C ALA A 59 18.86 -9.11 -4.21
N VAL A 60 19.12 -9.24 -5.52
CA VAL A 60 18.08 -9.34 -6.55
C VAL A 60 17.17 -10.54 -6.32
N ALA A 61 17.74 -11.72 -5.99
CA ALA A 61 16.93 -12.91 -5.73
C ALA A 61 15.99 -12.71 -4.54
N VAL A 62 16.48 -12.13 -3.44
CA VAL A 62 15.64 -11.78 -2.29
C VAL A 62 14.56 -10.78 -2.69
N LEU A 63 14.90 -9.75 -3.48
CA LEU A 63 13.92 -8.76 -3.93
C LEU A 63 12.82 -9.38 -4.80
N ALA A 64 13.21 -10.22 -5.74
CA ALA A 64 12.32 -10.89 -6.68
C ALA A 64 11.39 -11.88 -5.97
N ILE A 65 11.93 -12.67 -5.04
CA ILE A 65 11.13 -13.61 -4.24
C ILE A 65 10.16 -12.83 -3.36
N GLY A 66 10.61 -11.80 -2.64
CA GLY A 66 9.75 -10.98 -1.79
C GLY A 66 8.59 -10.33 -2.56
N GLY A 67 8.85 -9.82 -3.77
CA GLY A 67 7.81 -9.26 -4.64
C GLY A 67 6.87 -10.29 -5.25
N ALA A 68 7.38 -11.48 -5.62
CA ALA A 68 6.53 -12.56 -6.12
C ALA A 68 5.60 -13.12 -5.03
N THR A 69 6.12 -13.21 -3.80
CA THR A 69 5.36 -13.65 -2.62
C THR A 69 4.20 -12.71 -2.30
N ASP A 70 4.38 -11.39 -2.46
CA ASP A 70 3.31 -10.39 -2.35
C ASP A 70 2.17 -10.58 -3.34
N TRP A 71 2.54 -10.77 -4.60
CA TRP A 71 1.52 -10.97 -5.61
C TRP A 71 0.72 -12.26 -5.32
N LEU A 72 1.41 -13.29 -4.83
CA LEU A 72 0.83 -14.57 -4.50
C LEU A 72 -0.04 -14.52 -3.25
N ASP A 73 0.37 -13.83 -2.18
CA ASP A 73 -0.44 -13.69 -0.96
C ASP A 73 -1.72 -12.87 -1.22
N GLY A 74 -1.63 -11.80 -2.02
CA GLY A 74 -2.78 -11.00 -2.42
C GLY A 74 -3.75 -11.76 -3.31
N TYR A 75 -3.27 -12.74 -4.08
CA TYR A 75 -4.11 -13.67 -4.83
C TYR A 75 -4.76 -14.71 -3.91
N LEU A 76 -3.98 -15.37 -3.05
CA LEU A 76 -4.43 -16.42 -2.13
C LEU A 76 -5.43 -15.90 -1.09
N ALA A 77 -5.21 -14.70 -0.54
CA ALA A 77 -6.12 -14.07 0.41
C ALA A 77 -7.50 -13.78 -0.19
N ARG A 78 -7.58 -13.54 -1.51
CA ARG A 78 -8.85 -13.35 -2.22
C ARG A 78 -9.54 -14.67 -2.53
N SER A 79 -8.79 -15.72 -2.85
CA SER A 79 -9.35 -17.03 -3.21
C SER A 79 -9.77 -17.87 -2.02
N TRP A 80 -9.17 -17.67 -0.84
CA TRP A 80 -9.37 -18.55 0.32
C TRP A 80 -10.14 -17.93 1.48
N HIS A 81 -10.61 -16.68 1.38
CA HIS A 81 -11.31 -15.99 2.47
C HIS A 81 -10.55 -16.14 3.80
N GLN A 82 -9.26 -15.77 3.80
CA GLN A 82 -8.39 -15.81 4.98
C GLN A 82 -7.80 -14.44 5.32
N ARG A 83 -8.59 -13.38 5.19
CA ARG A 83 -8.17 -12.04 5.60
C ARG A 83 -8.21 -11.95 7.12
N SER A 84 -7.10 -11.54 7.72
CA SER A 84 -7.02 -11.30 9.16
C SER A 84 -7.04 -9.82 9.49
N ARG A 85 -7.64 -9.44 10.63
CA ARG A 85 -7.66 -8.04 11.09
C ARG A 85 -6.25 -7.46 11.31
N LEU A 86 -5.30 -8.29 11.74
CA LEU A 86 -3.90 -7.89 11.90
C LEU A 86 -3.19 -7.73 10.55
N GLY A 87 -3.42 -8.66 9.62
CA GLY A 87 -2.89 -8.60 8.25
C GLY A 87 -3.34 -7.35 7.49
N GLN A 88 -4.60 -6.94 7.64
CA GLN A 88 -5.13 -5.69 7.06
C GLN A 88 -4.29 -4.44 7.38
N VAL A 89 -3.59 -4.43 8.53
CA VAL A 89 -2.70 -3.33 8.93
C VAL A 89 -1.24 -3.66 8.63
N LEU A 90 -0.82 -4.91 8.87
CA LEU A 90 0.56 -5.32 8.73
C LEU A 90 1.00 -5.35 7.25
N ASP A 91 0.15 -5.81 6.34
CA ASP A 91 0.51 -5.97 4.92
C ASP A 91 0.86 -4.61 4.29
N PRO A 92 -0.01 -3.57 4.36
CA PRO A 92 0.33 -2.26 3.77
C PRO A 92 1.55 -1.58 4.42
N MET A 93 1.83 -1.89 5.70
CA MET A 93 3.01 -1.38 6.39
C MET A 93 4.28 -2.09 5.95
N ALA A 94 4.24 -3.43 5.86
CA ALA A 94 5.34 -4.25 5.39
C ALA A 94 5.72 -3.88 3.94
N ASP A 95 4.74 -3.66 3.07
CA ASP A 95 4.96 -3.27 1.67
C ASP A 95 5.69 -1.94 1.55
N ARG A 96 5.21 -0.93 2.29
CA ARG A 96 5.82 0.41 2.28
C ARG A 96 7.23 0.38 2.85
N LEU A 97 7.42 -0.36 3.94
CA LEU A 97 8.74 -0.49 4.56
C LEU A 97 9.71 -1.22 3.61
N TYR A 98 9.24 -2.25 2.93
CA TYR A 98 10.02 -3.00 1.94
C TYR A 98 10.46 -2.12 0.76
N ILE A 99 9.54 -1.35 0.18
CA ILE A 99 9.84 -0.40 -0.91
C ILE A 99 10.82 0.68 -0.42
N LEU A 100 10.56 1.27 0.75
CA LEU A 100 11.40 2.33 1.30
C LEU A 100 12.82 1.83 1.62
N ALA A 101 12.95 0.67 2.26
CA ALA A 101 14.24 0.05 2.56
C ALA A 101 15.01 -0.28 1.28
N THR A 102 14.31 -0.79 0.25
CA THR A 102 14.91 -1.05 -1.06
C THR A 102 15.45 0.22 -1.70
N LEU A 103 14.65 1.28 -1.75
CA LEU A 103 15.05 2.60 -2.26
C LEU A 103 16.25 3.17 -1.52
N VAL A 104 16.22 3.14 -0.18
CA VAL A 104 17.31 3.65 0.65
C VAL A 104 18.58 2.84 0.42
N GLY A 105 18.49 1.50 0.39
CA GLY A 105 19.63 0.64 0.11
C GLY A 105 20.26 0.91 -1.25
N LEU A 106 19.45 1.05 -2.30
CA LEU A 106 19.92 1.39 -3.64
C LEU A 106 20.51 2.81 -3.73
N ALA A 107 19.99 3.76 -2.95
CA ALA A 107 20.53 5.12 -2.90
C ALA A 107 21.86 5.20 -2.17
N ILE A 108 22.05 4.40 -1.11
CA ILE A 108 23.35 4.26 -0.43
C ILE A 108 24.41 3.69 -1.38
N ARG A 109 24.03 2.78 -2.29
CA ARG A 109 24.91 2.24 -3.34
C ARG A 109 25.10 3.17 -4.53
N GLU A 110 24.53 4.39 -4.49
CA GLU A 110 24.54 5.38 -5.58
C GLU A 110 23.94 4.87 -6.91
N ILE A 111 23.19 3.77 -6.89
CA ILE A 111 22.51 3.21 -8.06
C ILE A 111 21.30 4.06 -8.41
N VAL A 112 20.61 4.55 -7.38
CA VAL A 112 19.43 5.40 -7.47
C VAL A 112 19.72 6.73 -6.78
N PRO A 113 19.33 7.87 -7.35
CA PRO A 113 19.58 9.17 -6.74
C PRO A 113 18.64 9.42 -5.56
N TRP A 114 19.14 10.10 -4.53
CA TRP A 114 18.39 10.44 -3.33
C TRP A 114 17.11 11.24 -3.58
N TRP A 115 17.04 12.01 -4.67
CA TRP A 115 15.82 12.73 -5.02
C TRP A 115 14.64 11.78 -5.26
N LEU A 116 14.87 10.56 -5.77
CA LEU A 116 13.80 9.59 -5.98
C LEU A 116 13.28 9.05 -4.65
N VAL A 117 14.19 8.80 -3.69
CA VAL A 117 13.82 8.36 -2.33
C VAL A 117 12.95 9.42 -1.67
N VAL A 118 13.39 10.69 -1.71
CA VAL A 118 12.63 11.82 -1.16
C VAL A 118 11.31 12.00 -1.90
N LEU A 119 11.29 11.88 -3.22
CA LEU A 119 10.09 12.01 -4.04
C LEU A 119 9.02 10.98 -3.66
N LEU A 120 9.39 9.71 -3.46
CA LEU A 120 8.43 8.67 -3.09
C LEU A 120 8.01 8.80 -1.62
N ALA A 121 8.97 9.06 -0.71
CA ALA A 121 8.70 9.23 0.71
C ALA A 121 7.83 10.46 1.02
N ALA A 122 8.03 11.57 0.29
CA ALA A 122 7.25 12.80 0.47
C ALA A 122 5.76 12.57 0.18
N ARG A 123 5.43 11.81 -0.87
CA ARG A 123 4.04 11.45 -1.17
C ARG A 123 3.41 10.69 -0.01
N ASP A 124 4.10 9.69 0.53
CA ASP A 124 3.58 8.89 1.64
C ASP A 124 3.43 9.70 2.93
N LEU A 125 4.34 10.63 3.18
CA LEU A 125 4.24 11.57 4.30
C LEU A 125 3.03 12.49 4.14
N VAL A 126 2.80 13.04 2.94
CA VAL A 126 1.62 13.86 2.65
C VAL A 126 0.35 13.04 2.86
N MET A 127 0.29 11.81 2.37
CA MET A 127 -0.86 10.92 2.58
C MET A 127 -1.12 10.61 4.06
N ALA A 128 -0.07 10.29 4.81
CA ALA A 128 -0.16 9.95 6.22
C ALA A 128 -0.55 11.15 7.09
N THR A 129 -0.18 12.37 6.72
CA THR A 129 -0.42 13.59 7.51
C THR A 129 -1.71 14.31 7.16
N THR A 130 -2.15 14.26 5.90
CA THR A 130 -3.34 15.00 5.43
C THR A 130 -4.59 14.12 5.35
N ILE A 131 -4.53 13.05 4.56
CA ILE A 131 -5.68 12.20 4.25
C ILE A 131 -6.03 11.32 5.45
N TRP A 132 -5.05 10.60 6.00
CA TRP A 132 -5.31 9.62 7.05
C TRP A 132 -5.96 10.22 8.31
N PRO A 133 -5.53 11.37 8.85
CA PRO A 133 -6.18 11.99 10.00
C PRO A 133 -7.53 12.60 9.64
N ALA A 134 -7.68 13.15 8.43
CA ALA A 134 -8.94 13.72 7.96
C ALA A 134 -10.04 12.67 7.75
N LEU A 135 -9.65 11.46 7.31
CA LEU A 135 -10.54 10.31 7.13
C LEU A 135 -10.93 9.71 8.50
N ARG A 136 -9.94 9.50 9.37
CA ARG A 136 -10.15 8.96 10.74
C ARG A 136 -11.07 9.84 11.59
N ARG A 137 -10.96 11.16 11.48
CA ARG A 137 -11.84 12.11 12.21
C ARG A 137 -13.30 12.05 11.76
N ARG A 138 -13.61 11.45 10.61
CA ARG A 138 -14.95 11.40 10.01
C ARG A 138 -15.55 10.00 9.91
N GLY A 139 -14.93 9.00 10.54
CA GLY A 139 -15.40 7.61 10.51
C GLY A 139 -15.30 6.94 9.13
N PHE A 140 -14.76 7.62 8.12
CA PHE A 140 -14.51 7.03 6.82
C PHE A 140 -13.28 6.11 6.88
N ALA A 141 -13.45 4.99 6.21
CA ALA A 141 -12.74 3.79 6.49
C ALA A 141 -11.65 3.59 5.42
N SER A 142 -12.05 3.56 4.15
CA SER A 142 -11.15 3.48 3.01
C SER A 142 -11.65 4.36 1.87
N LEU A 143 -10.73 5.00 1.15
CA LEU A 143 -11.04 5.61 -0.15
C LEU A 143 -11.05 4.49 -1.20
N PRO A 144 -11.97 4.52 -2.19
CA PRO A 144 -12.04 3.49 -3.22
C PRO A 144 -10.68 3.36 -3.91
N VAL A 145 -10.14 2.15 -3.88
CA VAL A 145 -8.76 1.90 -4.30
C VAL A 145 -8.67 2.03 -5.82
N HIS A 146 -7.99 3.06 -6.32
CA HIS A 146 -7.77 3.17 -7.75
C HIS A 146 -6.70 2.18 -8.21
N PHE A 147 -7.03 1.42 -9.27
CA PHE A 147 -6.14 0.46 -9.92
C PHE A 147 -4.78 1.06 -10.29
N LEU A 148 -4.74 2.38 -10.51
CA LEU A 148 -3.53 3.13 -10.85
C LEU A 148 -2.46 3.08 -9.75
N GLY A 149 -2.85 3.12 -8.47
CA GLY A 149 -1.92 3.01 -7.35
C GLY A 149 -1.29 1.62 -7.26
N LYS A 150 -2.09 0.57 -7.51
CA LYS A 150 -1.59 -0.81 -7.57
C LYS A 150 -0.61 -1.00 -8.72
N ALA A 151 -0.94 -0.48 -9.90
CA ALA A 151 -0.05 -0.53 -11.06
C ALA A 151 1.29 0.19 -10.78
N ALA A 152 1.26 1.33 -10.10
CA ALA A 152 2.47 2.04 -9.69
C ALA A 152 3.34 1.19 -8.75
N THR A 153 2.74 0.57 -7.73
CA THR A 153 3.45 -0.30 -6.79
C THR A 153 4.06 -1.51 -7.49
N PHE A 154 3.31 -2.20 -8.36
CA PHE A 154 3.85 -3.31 -9.15
C PHE A 154 5.01 -2.85 -10.05
N SER A 155 4.87 -1.71 -10.71
CA SER A 155 5.92 -1.19 -11.58
C SER A 155 7.21 -0.91 -10.80
N LEU A 156 7.12 -0.31 -9.61
CA LEU A 156 8.27 -0.07 -8.73
C LEU A 156 8.87 -1.36 -8.19
N LEU A 157 8.03 -2.35 -7.83
CA LEU A 157 8.48 -3.64 -7.32
C LEU A 157 9.36 -4.39 -8.33
N TYR A 158 9.02 -4.36 -9.62
CA TYR A 158 9.86 -4.93 -10.69
C TYR A 158 11.04 -4.03 -11.05
N ALA A 159 10.90 -2.71 -10.91
CA ALA A 159 11.94 -1.76 -11.27
C ALA A 159 13.20 -1.93 -10.43
N PHE A 160 13.09 -2.11 -9.11
CA PHE A 160 14.26 -2.15 -8.23
C PHE A 160 15.20 -3.35 -8.47
N PRO A 161 14.72 -4.60 -8.59
CA PRO A 161 15.57 -5.72 -8.98
C PRO A 161 16.23 -5.51 -10.35
N LEU A 162 15.51 -4.96 -11.33
CA LEU A 162 16.02 -4.70 -12.68
C LEU A 162 17.12 -3.62 -12.70
N VAL A 163 16.91 -2.54 -11.95
CA VAL A 163 17.90 -1.47 -11.79
C VAL A 163 19.16 -2.00 -11.10
N LEU A 164 19.02 -2.86 -10.09
CA LEU A 164 20.15 -3.50 -9.42
C LEU A 164 20.89 -4.48 -10.34
N LEU A 165 20.18 -5.31 -11.13
CA LEU A 165 20.81 -6.16 -12.15
C LEU A 165 21.55 -5.36 -13.22
N GLY A 166 21.14 -4.11 -13.45
CA GLY A 166 21.76 -3.18 -14.37
C GLY A 166 23.07 -2.55 -13.89
N SER A 167 23.57 -2.89 -12.69
CA SER A 167 24.86 -2.42 -12.17
C SER A 167 26.05 -3.08 -12.87
N GLY A 168 25.87 -4.27 -13.46
CA GLY A 168 26.92 -5.02 -14.15
C GLY A 168 27.29 -4.48 -15.53
N SER A 169 28.39 -4.99 -16.08
CA SER A 169 28.83 -4.69 -17.46
C SER A 169 28.37 -5.78 -18.44
N GLY A 170 27.76 -5.38 -19.56
CA GLY A 170 27.37 -6.27 -20.65
C GLY A 170 25.97 -5.98 -21.20
N PHE A 171 25.58 -6.70 -22.26
CA PHE A 171 24.29 -6.48 -22.94
C PHE A 171 23.07 -6.71 -22.02
N TRP A 172 23.05 -7.81 -21.26
CA TRP A 172 21.90 -8.14 -20.40
C TRP A 172 21.72 -7.16 -19.23
N PRO A 173 22.78 -6.77 -18.48
CA PRO A 173 22.71 -5.68 -17.50
C PRO A 173 22.26 -4.34 -18.11
N GLU A 174 22.78 -3.95 -19.27
CA GLU A 174 22.36 -2.70 -19.93
C GLU A 174 20.87 -2.71 -20.28
N LEU A 175 20.37 -3.81 -20.82
CA LEU A 175 18.94 -3.98 -21.10
C LEU A 175 18.11 -3.90 -19.81
N ALA A 176 18.55 -4.60 -18.76
CA ALA A 176 17.90 -4.56 -17.45
C ALA A 176 17.88 -3.14 -16.86
N LYS A 177 18.96 -2.39 -17.02
CA LYS A 177 19.06 -0.98 -16.61
C LYS A 177 18.04 -0.12 -17.34
N VAL A 178 17.96 -0.22 -18.67
CA VAL A 178 17.02 0.57 -19.48
C VAL A 178 15.57 0.27 -19.09
N ILE A 179 15.21 -1.02 -19.01
CA ILE A 179 13.86 -1.44 -18.63
C ILE A 179 13.56 -1.01 -17.18
N GLY A 180 14.51 -1.23 -16.27
CA GLY A 180 14.40 -0.87 -14.86
C GLY A 180 14.13 0.62 -14.69
N TRP A 181 14.91 1.48 -15.35
CA TRP A 181 14.70 2.93 -15.31
C TRP A 181 13.40 3.38 -15.96
N ALA A 182 12.98 2.75 -17.06
CA ALA A 182 11.67 3.01 -17.64
C ALA A 182 10.55 2.69 -16.63
N CYS A 183 10.63 1.56 -15.94
CA CYS A 183 9.70 1.20 -14.87
C CYS A 183 9.78 2.14 -13.67
N VAL A 184 10.97 2.61 -13.27
CA VAL A 184 11.11 3.63 -12.21
C VAL A 184 10.36 4.91 -12.58
N ILE A 185 10.57 5.43 -13.79
CA ILE A 185 9.99 6.71 -14.22
C ILE A 185 8.46 6.57 -14.32
N TRP A 186 7.96 5.55 -15.00
CA TRP A 186 6.53 5.30 -15.13
C TRP A 186 5.88 4.98 -13.78
N GLY A 187 6.52 4.14 -12.98
CA GLY A 187 6.07 3.79 -11.63
C GLY A 187 5.96 5.03 -10.75
N ALA A 188 6.99 5.87 -10.69
CA ALA A 188 6.98 7.11 -9.93
C ALA A 188 5.91 8.11 -10.42
N ALA A 189 5.73 8.24 -11.74
CA ALA A 189 4.70 9.10 -12.32
C ALA A 189 3.28 8.62 -11.92
N LEU A 190 3.00 7.33 -12.07
CA LEU A 190 1.72 6.74 -11.65
C LEU A 190 1.51 6.84 -10.14
N TYR A 191 2.58 6.69 -9.36
CA TYR A 191 2.55 6.79 -7.91
C TYR A 191 2.10 8.18 -7.45
N TRP A 192 2.70 9.23 -8.03
CA TRP A 192 2.32 10.61 -7.78
C TRP A 192 0.95 10.96 -8.33
N TRP A 193 0.61 10.50 -9.53
CA TRP A 193 -0.72 10.72 -10.09
C TRP A 193 -1.82 10.12 -9.21
N SER A 194 -1.63 8.87 -8.75
CA SER A 194 -2.54 8.27 -7.77
C SER A 194 -2.61 9.11 -6.50
N GLY A 195 -1.46 9.64 -6.05
CA GLY A 195 -1.36 10.53 -4.90
C GLY A 195 -2.24 11.77 -5.04
N LEU A 196 -2.13 12.47 -6.16
CA LEU A 196 -2.92 13.67 -6.43
C LEU A 196 -4.42 13.36 -6.52
N LEU A 197 -4.80 12.24 -7.13
CA LEU A 197 -6.20 11.80 -7.19
C LEU A 197 -6.78 11.55 -5.80
N TYR A 198 -6.04 10.86 -4.94
CA TYR A 198 -6.46 10.62 -3.55
C TYR A 198 -6.55 11.92 -2.74
N LEU A 199 -5.65 12.89 -2.98
CA LEU A 199 -5.74 14.21 -2.36
C LEU A 199 -7.00 14.97 -2.78
N GLY A 200 -7.34 14.93 -4.07
CA GLY A 200 -8.57 15.51 -4.60
C GLY A 200 -9.82 14.87 -3.99
N GLN A 201 -9.90 13.54 -3.99
CA GLN A 201 -11.03 12.79 -3.41
C GLN A 201 -11.17 13.05 -1.91
N GLY A 202 -10.06 13.07 -1.17
CA GLY A 202 -10.08 13.39 0.26
C GLY A 202 -10.55 14.81 0.54
N ALA A 203 -10.07 15.80 -0.22
CA ALA A 203 -10.50 17.19 -0.09
C ALA A 203 -11.99 17.37 -0.44
N GLU A 204 -12.50 16.65 -1.43
CA GLU A 204 -13.91 16.66 -1.78
C GLU A 204 -14.77 16.02 -0.67
N LEU A 205 -14.34 14.90 -0.09
CA LEU A 205 -15.03 14.25 1.02
C LEU A 205 -15.04 15.13 2.28
N VAL A 206 -13.93 15.83 2.53
CA VAL A 206 -13.80 16.83 3.61
C VAL A 206 -14.82 17.96 3.44
N ARG A 207 -15.05 18.42 2.20
CA ARG A 207 -16.01 19.49 1.88
C ARG A 207 -17.46 19.03 1.95
N ARG A 208 -17.76 17.78 1.54
CA ARG A 208 -19.11 17.23 1.53
C ARG A 208 -19.63 16.82 2.91
N PHE A 209 -18.74 16.52 3.86
CA PHE A 209 -19.10 16.12 5.23
C PHE A 209 -18.37 16.98 6.29
N PRO A 210 -18.91 18.17 6.64
CA PRO A 210 -18.41 18.97 7.77
C PRO A 210 -18.59 18.22 9.10
N LEU A 211 -17.75 18.53 10.10
CA LEU A 211 -17.88 17.94 11.44
C LEU A 211 -19.18 18.44 12.10
N GLU A 212 -19.87 17.58 12.87
CA GLU A 212 -21.17 17.85 13.52
C GLU A 212 -21.25 19.18 14.30
N ALA A 213 -20.11 19.70 14.76
CA ALA A 213 -19.99 20.98 15.43
C ALA A 213 -20.48 22.19 14.60
N ASP A 214 -20.38 22.12 13.26
CA ASP A 214 -20.87 23.20 12.38
C ASP A 214 -22.38 23.08 12.11
N SER A 215 -22.94 21.85 12.07
CA SER A 215 -24.38 21.66 11.95
C SER A 215 -25.15 22.18 13.17
N THR A 216 -24.63 22.00 14.38
CA THR A 216 -25.28 22.53 15.59
C THR A 216 -25.25 24.06 15.63
N ARG A 217 -24.15 24.70 15.18
CA ARG A 217 -24.06 26.17 15.07
C ARG A 217 -24.97 26.74 13.98
N ALA A 218 -25.05 26.09 12.82
CA ALA A 218 -25.91 26.54 11.73
C ALA A 218 -27.41 26.45 12.08
N ILE A 219 -27.81 25.44 12.87
CA ILE A 219 -29.18 25.34 13.39
C ILE A 219 -29.45 26.46 14.40
N ALA A 220 -28.54 26.68 15.35
CA ALA A 220 -28.67 27.73 16.37
C ALA A 220 -28.77 29.16 15.76
N ASP A 221 -28.00 29.46 14.72
CA ASP A 221 -28.04 30.75 14.01
C ASP A 221 -29.32 30.93 13.18
N SER A 222 -29.94 29.84 12.72
CA SER A 222 -31.21 29.91 11.97
C SER A 222 -32.42 30.11 12.89
N GLU A 223 -32.40 29.56 14.11
CA GLU A 223 -33.43 29.82 15.13
C GLU A 223 -33.38 31.23 15.71
N THR A 224 -32.20 31.85 15.81
CA THR A 224 -32.06 33.23 16.30
C THR A 224 -32.53 34.28 15.28
N LYS A 225 -32.55 33.95 13.99
CA LYS A 225 -32.98 34.86 12.92
C LYS A 225 -34.51 34.90 12.70
N HIS A 226 -35.25 34.00 13.35
CA HIS A 226 -36.70 33.91 13.30
C HIS A 226 -37.41 34.34 14.61
N ARG A 227 -36.67 34.92 15.57
CA ARG A 227 -37.20 35.69 16.70
C ARG A 227 -37.00 37.17 16.49
#